data_AF-Q4RI97-F1
#
_entry.id   AF-Q4RI97-F1
#
_cell.length_a   1.000
_cell.length_b   1.000
_cell.length_c   1.000
_cell.angle_alpha   90.00
_cell.angle_beta   90.00
_cell.angle_gamma   90.00
#
_symmetry.space_group_name_H-M   'P 1'
#
loop_
_entity.id
_entity.type
_entity.pdbx_description
1 polymer ?
#
loop_
_entity_poly.entity_id
_entity_poly.type
_entity_poly.pdbx_seq_one_letter_code
_entity_poly.pdbx_strand_id
1 'polypeptide(L)'
;MCVLTSEQQDKLRQFKIKTRIDNERYLRSHPEVEIMISDFLRDVLLKRPTDIRRFAADHFGRTVPDVPDVVTDSNLEANGEAE
;
A
#
# COMPACT_ATOMS: atom_id res chain seq x y z
N MET A 1 -5.57 -4.28 28.15
CA MET A 1 -6.66 -5.01 27.46
C MET A 1 -6.13 -5.51 26.13
N CYS A 2 -6.26 -6.80 25.84
CA CYS A 2 -6.01 -7.31 24.49
C CYS A 2 -7.34 -7.26 23.74
N VAL A 3 -7.41 -6.46 22.67
CA VAL A 3 -8.66 -6.17 21.93
C VAL A 3 -9.21 -7.42 21.22
N LEU A 4 -8.40 -8.48 21.09
CA LEU A 4 -8.75 -9.71 20.39
C LEU A 4 -8.59 -10.92 21.31
N THR A 5 -9.52 -11.87 21.21
CA THR A 5 -9.41 -13.18 21.88
C THR A 5 -8.26 -14.00 21.28
N SER A 6 -7.77 -15.02 21.99
CA SER A 6 -6.69 -15.89 21.49
C SER A 6 -7.05 -16.54 20.14
N GLU A 7 -8.29 -17.01 20.00
CA GLU A 7 -8.75 -17.63 18.76
C GLU A 7 -8.79 -16.63 17.59
N GLN A 8 -9.20 -15.39 17.85
CA GLN A 8 -9.18 -14.32 16.84
C GLN A 8 -7.76 -13.98 16.41
N GLN A 9 -6.82 -13.96 17.35
CA GLN A 9 -5.40 -13.72 17.06
C GLN A 9 -4.80 -14.84 16.20
N ASP A 10 -5.14 -16.09 16.49
CA ASP A 10 -4.66 -17.24 15.73
C ASP A 10 -5.24 -17.27 14.31
N LYS A 11 -6.54 -16.99 14.17
CA LYS A 11 -7.19 -16.82 12.86
C LYS A 11 -6.54 -15.69 12.06
N LEU A 12 -6.30 -14.53 12.68
CA LEU A 12 -5.64 -13.39 12.05
C LEU A 12 -4.20 -13.75 11.61
N ARG A 13 -3.46 -14.49 12.43
CA ARG A 13 -2.12 -14.97 12.10
C ARG A 13 -2.14 -15.85 10.86
N GLN A 14 -3.02 -16.85 10.82
CA GLN A 14 -3.13 -17.77 9.68
C GLN A 14 -3.53 -17.02 8.41
N PHE A 15 -4.47 -16.08 8.51
CA PHE A 15 -4.86 -15.22 7.40
C PHE A 15 -3.67 -14.42 6.86
N LYS A 16 -2.92 -13.73 7.73
CA LYS A 16 -1.73 -12.94 7.32
C LYS A 16 -0.66 -13.80 6.65
N ILE A 17 -0.44 -15.02 7.14
CA ILE A 17 0.50 -15.97 6.53
C ILE A 17 0.05 -16.32 5.11
N LYS A 18 -1.23 -16.69 4.94
CA LYS A 18 -1.80 -17.03 3.63
C LYS A 18 -1.69 -15.84 2.66
N THR A 19 -2.11 -14.65 3.08
CA THR A 19 -2.01 -13.42 2.28
C THR A 19 -0.56 -13.16 1.85
N ARG A 20 0.42 -13.34 2.74
CA ARG A 20 1.83 -13.13 2.39
C ARG A 20 2.29 -14.12 1.31
N ILE A 21 1.92 -15.39 1.42
CA ILE A 21 2.26 -16.41 0.41
C ILE A 21 1.63 -16.06 -0.93
N ASP A 22 0.35 -15.68 -0.94
CA ASP A 22 -0.37 -15.35 -2.15
C ASP A 22 0.20 -14.07 -2.81
N ASN A 23 0.59 -13.06 -2.01
CA ASN A 23 1.27 -11.86 -2.51
C ASN A 23 2.64 -12.18 -3.13
N GLU A 24 3.45 -13.02 -2.49
CA GLU A 24 4.75 -13.44 -3.05
C GLU A 24 4.57 -14.20 -4.36
N ARG A 25 3.54 -15.05 -4.46
CA ARG A 25 3.21 -15.75 -5.71
C ARG A 25 2.81 -14.77 -6.80
N TYR A 26 1.98 -13.79 -6.47
CA TYR A 26 1.56 -12.74 -7.40
C TYR A 26 2.75 -11.94 -7.93
N LEU A 27 3.65 -11.50 -7.05
CA LEU A 27 4.84 -10.74 -7.46
C LEU A 27 5.78 -11.59 -8.33
N ARG A 28 5.95 -12.89 -8.04
CA ARG A 28 6.75 -13.78 -8.89
C ARG A 28 6.14 -14.03 -10.26
N SER A 29 4.81 -14.03 -10.38
CA SER A 29 4.13 -14.27 -11.64
C SER A 29 3.94 -13.01 -12.50
N HIS A 30 4.13 -11.82 -11.93
CA HIS A 30 3.89 -10.53 -12.59
C HIS A 30 5.17 -9.65 -12.55
N PRO A 31 6.17 -9.94 -13.40
CA PRO A 31 7.41 -9.15 -13.47
C PRO A 31 7.20 -7.69 -13.86
N GLU A 32 6.09 -7.36 -14.51
CA GLU A 32 5.70 -5.98 -14.82
C GLU A 32 5.56 -5.09 -13.57
N VAL A 33 5.16 -5.68 -12.44
CA VAL A 33 5.05 -4.96 -11.16
C VAL A 33 6.43 -4.60 -10.63
N GLU A 34 7.40 -5.50 -10.76
CA GLU A 34 8.79 -5.24 -10.35
C GLU A 34 9.41 -4.12 -11.19
N ILE A 35 9.16 -4.12 -12.50
CA ILE A 35 9.62 -3.07 -13.41
C ILE A 35 9.00 -1.72 -13.03
N MET A 36 7.68 -1.69 -12.81
CA MET A 36 6.95 -0.49 -12.42
C MET A 36 7.48 0.12 -11.10
N ILE A 37 7.78 -0.72 -10.11
CA ILE A 37 8.38 -0.28 -8.84
C ILE A 37 9.81 0.24 -9.06
N SER A 38 10.60 -0.45 -9.88
CA SER A 38 11.99 -0.09 -10.16
C SER A 38 12.09 1.27 -10.86
N ASP A 39 11.22 1.53 -11.83
CA ASP A 39 11.14 2.82 -12.54
C ASP A 39 10.74 3.94 -11.59
N PHE A 40 9.75 3.71 -10.71
CA PHE A 40 9.38 4.67 -9.69
C PHE A 40 10.55 4.98 -8.73
N LEU A 41 11.23 3.95 -8.22
CA LEU A 41 12.36 4.11 -7.30
C LEU A 41 13.52 4.88 -7.95
N ARG A 42 13.83 4.59 -9.21
CA ARG A 42 14.82 5.35 -9.99
C ARG A 42 14.49 6.84 -9.98
N ASP A 43 13.24 7.16 -10.24
CA ASP A 43 12.73 8.52 -10.29
C ASP A 43 12.76 9.23 -8.92
N VAL A 44 12.42 8.52 -7.84
CA VAL A 44 12.52 9.01 -6.46
C VAL A 44 13.97 9.32 -6.09
N LEU A 45 14.90 8.42 -6.41
CA LEU A 45 16.32 8.58 -6.07
C LEU A 45 16.98 9.73 -6.86
N LEU A 46 16.54 9.96 -8.09
CA LEU A 46 17.01 11.06 -8.94
C LEU A 46 16.44 12.42 -8.49
N LYS A 47 15.13 12.51 -8.27
CA LYS A 47 14.44 13.78 -8.02
C LYS A 47 14.37 14.17 -6.55
N ARG A 48 14.56 13.20 -5.64
CA ARG A 48 14.54 13.36 -4.17
C ARG A 48 13.39 14.26 -3.69
N PRO A 49 12.13 13.89 -4.00
CA PRO A 49 10.98 14.70 -3.66
C PRO A 49 10.82 14.84 -2.15
N THR A 50 10.41 16.02 -1.69
CA THR A 50 10.09 16.28 -0.28
C THR A 50 8.83 15.53 0.17
N ASP A 51 7.86 15.35 -0.74
CA ASP A 51 6.65 14.56 -0.52
C ASP A 51 6.59 13.38 -1.49
N ILE A 52 6.89 12.19 -0.97
CA ILE A 52 6.92 10.95 -1.74
C ILE A 52 5.51 10.52 -2.15
N ARG A 53 4.47 10.81 -1.35
CA ARG A 53 3.10 10.36 -1.64
C ARG A 53 2.52 11.13 -2.81
N ARG A 54 2.66 12.46 -2.79
CA ARG A 54 2.26 13.31 -3.92
C ARG A 54 3.02 12.92 -5.19
N PHE A 55 4.32 12.66 -5.06
CA PHE A 55 5.14 12.21 -6.18
C PHE A 55 4.67 10.86 -6.75
N ALA A 56 4.26 9.91 -5.90
CA ALA A 56 3.71 8.64 -6.34
C ALA A 56 2.39 8.80 -7.09
N ALA A 57 1.46 9.62 -6.57
CA ALA A 57 0.19 9.93 -7.22
C ALA A 57 0.44 10.52 -8.62
N ASP A 58 1.35 11.48 -8.73
CA ASP A 58 1.73 12.08 -10.02
C ASP A 58 2.45 11.11 -10.96
N HIS A 59 3.25 10.17 -10.43
CA HIS A 59 4.02 9.22 -11.23
C HIS A 59 3.12 8.10 -11.79
N PHE A 60 2.32 7.47 -10.94
CA PHE A 60 1.43 6.39 -11.36
C PHE A 60 0.14 6.90 -12.02
N GLY A 61 -0.35 8.08 -11.64
CA GLY A 61 -1.56 8.68 -12.25
C GLY A 61 -1.40 9.01 -13.72
N ARG A 62 -0.19 9.30 -14.21
CA ARG A 62 0.09 9.52 -15.64
C ARG A 62 -0.06 8.26 -16.50
N THR A 63 -0.02 7.08 -15.88
CA THR A 63 -0.03 5.80 -16.60
C THR A 63 -1.44 5.27 -16.87
N VAL A 64 -2.48 5.87 -16.26
CA VAL A 64 -3.87 5.48 -16.45
C VAL A 64 -4.62 6.61 -17.15
N PRO A 65 -5.05 6.44 -18.41
CA PRO A 65 -5.92 7.41 -19.05
C PRO A 65 -7.28 7.35 -18.35
N ASP A 66 -7.61 8.40 -17.61
CA ASP A 66 -8.91 8.62 -16.96
C ASP A 66 -9.11 7.93 -15.59
N VAL A 67 -8.38 8.38 -14.56
CA VAL A 67 -8.80 8.17 -13.17
C VAL A 67 -9.30 9.51 -12.65
N PRO A 68 -10.58 9.66 -12.29
CA PRO A 68 -11.06 10.87 -11.65
C PRO A 68 -10.30 11.08 -10.33
N ASP A 69 -9.88 12.31 -10.09
CA ASP A 69 -9.16 12.80 -8.91
C ASP A 69 -9.95 12.50 -7.63
N VAL A 70 -9.76 11.30 -7.08
CA VAL A 70 -10.47 10.86 -5.87
C VAL A 70 -9.45 10.40 -4.84
N VAL A 71 -9.42 11.20 -3.77
CA VAL A 71 -8.81 11.04 -2.44
C VAL A 71 -7.40 11.61 -2.24
N THR A 72 -7.32 12.94 -2.22
CA THR A 72 -6.53 13.65 -1.20
C THR A 72 -7.39 13.92 0.03
N ASP A 73 -7.71 12.89 0.83
CA ASP A 73 -8.25 13.14 2.17
C ASP A 73 -7.23 12.74 3.23
N SER A 74 -6.56 13.79 3.68
CA SER A 74 -6.00 13.95 5.00
C SER A 74 -7.06 13.65 6.07
N ASN A 75 -7.29 12.39 6.41
CA ASN A 75 -7.94 12.04 7.67
C ASN A 75 -7.48 10.67 8.19
N LEU A 76 -6.33 10.68 8.86
CA LEU A 76 -6.02 9.71 9.90
C LEU A 76 -5.64 10.50 11.16
N GLU A 77 -6.59 11.32 11.63
CA GLU A 77 -6.55 11.82 13.00
C GLU A 77 -7.59 11.10 13.86
N ALA A 78 -7.18 10.84 15.10
CA ALA A 78 -7.97 10.49 16.27
C ALA A 78 -8.64 9.11 16.31
N ASN A 79 -7.86 8.17 16.86
CA ASN A 79 -8.32 7.19 17.82
C ASN A 79 -9.06 7.90 18.99
N GLY A 80 -10.29 7.51 19.35
CA GLY A 80 -10.94 7.91 20.61
C GLY A 80 -12.48 7.99 20.59
N GLU A 81 -13.12 7.48 21.65
CA GLU A 81 -14.57 7.50 21.98
C GLU A 81 -15.38 6.37 21.32
N ALA A 82 -15.50 5.16 21.88
CA ALA A 82 -16.12 4.73 23.15
C ALA A 82 -17.62 5.05 23.24
N GLU A 83 -18.47 4.11 22.82
CA GLU A 83 -19.68 3.68 23.55
C GLU A 83 -20.04 2.22 23.22
#